data_AF-A0A8T4LPK4-F1
#
_entry.id   AF-A0A8T4LPK4-F1
#
_cell.length_a   1.000
_cell.length_b   1.000
_cell.length_c   1.000
_cell.angle_alpha   90.00
_cell.angle_beta   90.00
_cell.angle_gamma   90.00
#
_symmetry.space_group_name_H-M   'P 1'
#
loop_
_entity.id
_entity.type
_entity.pdbx_description
1 polymer ?
#
loop_
_entity_poly.entity_id
_entity_poly.type
_entity_poly.pdbx_seq_one_letter_code
_entity_poly.pdbx_strand_id
1 'polypeptide(L)'
;MGKDAPSGKEFVFKLPSGAVVGRAKNVGELAAFIKNAPLESVLFHAKGGHFAPWLNMLGEHRLVAALKSLQINDKTVRIALLRVLKR
;
A
#
# COMPACT_ATOMS: atom_id res chain seq x y z
N MET A 1 -12.48 -11.21 -0.18
CA MET A 1 -11.59 -10.81 -1.30
C MET A 1 -12.10 -9.46 -1.77
N GLY A 2 -11.33 -8.39 -1.59
CA GLY A 2 -11.79 -7.02 -1.88
C GLY A 2 -12.02 -6.80 -3.38
N LYS A 3 -12.84 -5.81 -3.74
CA LYS A 3 -13.09 -5.45 -5.14
C LYS A 3 -11.81 -5.02 -5.84
N ASP A 4 -11.72 -5.37 -7.12
CA ASP A 4 -10.66 -4.84 -7.99
C ASP A 4 -10.88 -3.34 -8.23
N ALA A 5 -9.77 -2.63 -8.40
CA ALA A 5 -9.73 -1.25 -8.84
C ALA A 5 -10.28 -1.16 -10.27
N PRO A 6 -10.94 -0.06 -10.64
CA PRO A 6 -11.26 0.22 -12.04
C PRO A 6 -10.01 0.14 -12.92
N SER A 7 -10.15 -0.30 -14.17
CA SER A 7 -9.04 -0.37 -15.12
C SER A 7 -8.30 0.96 -15.22
N GLY A 8 -6.97 0.92 -15.12
CA GLY A 8 -6.13 2.13 -15.14
C GLY A 8 -6.07 2.90 -13.81
N LYS A 9 -6.69 2.36 -12.76
CA LYS A 9 -6.64 2.90 -11.39
C LYS A 9 -5.93 1.94 -10.43
N GLU A 10 -5.14 1.00 -10.92
CA GLU A 10 -4.31 0.11 -10.10
C GLU A 10 -3.29 0.91 -9.28
N PHE A 11 -2.93 0.40 -8.10
CA PHE A 11 -1.84 1.00 -7.35
C PHE A 11 -0.52 0.70 -8.04
N VAL A 12 0.24 1.73 -8.40
CA VAL A 12 1.54 1.56 -9.05
C VAL A 12 2.64 1.71 -8.02
N PHE A 13 3.35 0.61 -7.72
CA PHE A 13 4.54 0.63 -6.87
C PHE A 13 5.72 1.19 -7.65
N LYS A 14 6.38 2.18 -7.06
CA LYS A 14 7.55 2.87 -7.61
C LYS A 14 8.66 2.94 -6.57
N LEU A 15 9.90 2.99 -7.06
CA LEU A 15 11.04 3.43 -6.27
C LEU A 15 11.03 4.96 -6.13
N PRO A 16 11.80 5.54 -5.19
CA PRO A 16 11.99 6.99 -5.12
C PRO A 16 12.47 7.61 -6.44
N SER A 17 13.20 6.86 -7.26
CA SER A 17 13.64 7.28 -8.60
C SER A 17 12.50 7.37 -9.64
N GLY A 18 11.30 6.91 -9.30
CA GLY A 18 10.15 6.83 -10.20
C GLY A 18 10.02 5.52 -10.99
N ALA A 19 11.04 4.66 -10.96
CA ALA A 19 11.01 3.36 -11.62
C ALA A 19 9.86 2.49 -11.07
N VAL A 20 9.04 1.95 -11.96
CA VAL A 20 7.90 1.09 -11.59
C VAL A 20 8.39 -0.32 -11.30
N VAL A 21 7.99 -0.87 -10.15
CA VAL A 21 8.37 -2.21 -9.69
C VAL A 21 7.19 -3.15 -9.51
N GLY A 22 5.96 -2.66 -9.70
CA GLY A 22 4.77 -3.49 -9.56
C GLY A 22 3.47 -2.72 -9.70
N ARG A 23 2.37 -3.48 -9.84
CA ARG A 23 1.01 -2.95 -9.82
C ARG A 23 0.12 -3.87 -9.00
N ALA A 24 -0.78 -3.31 -8.20
CA ALA A 24 -1.79 -4.05 -7.46
C ALA A 24 -3.18 -3.56 -7.85
N LYS A 25 -4.06 -4.48 -8.25
CA LYS A 25 -5.45 -4.12 -8.59
C LYS A 25 -6.39 -4.21 -7.40
N ASN A 26 -6.04 -4.89 -6.32
CA ASN A 26 -6.88 -5.01 -5.12
C ASN A 26 -6.04 -5.06 -3.84
N VAL A 27 -6.70 -5.04 -2.68
CA VAL A 27 -6.05 -5.06 -1.36
C VAL A 27 -5.19 -6.31 -1.15
N GLY A 28 -5.61 -7.45 -1.70
CA GLY A 28 -4.84 -8.70 -1.60
C GLY A 28 -3.51 -8.62 -2.34
N GLU A 29 -3.52 -8.12 -3.56
CA GLU A 29 -2.30 -7.86 -4.34
C GLU A 29 -1.45 -6.75 -3.71
N LEU A 30 -2.07 -5.71 -3.14
CA LEU A 30 -1.34 -4.68 -2.40
C LEU A 30 -0.54 -5.29 -1.25
N ALA A 31 -1.16 -6.19 -0.47
CA ALA A 31 -0.49 -6.90 0.60
C ALA A 31 0.62 -7.83 0.08
N ALA A 32 0.39 -8.54 -1.02
CA ALA A 32 1.39 -9.39 -1.66
C ALA A 32 2.61 -8.58 -2.14
N PHE A 33 2.38 -7.41 -2.75
CA PHE A 33 3.45 -6.52 -3.16
C PHE A 33 4.19 -5.91 -1.98
N ILE A 34 3.50 -5.43 -0.93
CA ILE A 34 4.17 -4.91 0.28
C ILE A 34 5.08 -5.97 0.92
N LYS A 35 4.68 -7.25 0.88
CA LYS A 35 5.49 -8.37 1.38
C LYS A 35 6.80 -8.54 0.61
N ASN A 36 6.79 -8.40 -0.71
CA ASN A 36 7.89 -8.83 -1.59
C ASN A 36 8.66 -7.70 -2.28
N ALA A 37 8.06 -6.51 -2.46
CA ALA A 37 8.69 -5.39 -3.15
C ALA A 37 9.92 -4.85 -2.39
N PRO A 38 10.87 -4.18 -3.09
CA PRO A 38 12.00 -3.51 -2.45
C PRO A 38 11.56 -2.64 -1.27
N LEU A 39 12.31 -2.67 -0.16
CA LEU A 39 11.94 -1.94 1.06
C LEU A 39 11.84 -0.43 0.80
N GLU A 40 12.72 0.10 -0.04
CA GLU A 40 12.69 1.51 -0.43
C GLU A 40 11.40 1.93 -1.14
N SER A 41 10.78 1.06 -1.94
CA SER A 41 9.47 1.33 -2.55
C SER A 41 8.38 1.37 -1.49
N VAL A 42 8.38 0.40 -0.56
CA VAL A 42 7.41 0.37 0.54
C VAL A 42 7.53 1.63 1.41
N LEU A 43 8.76 2.03 1.75
CA LEU A 43 9.04 3.25 2.50
C LEU A 43 8.59 4.50 1.77
N PHE A 44 8.91 4.61 0.48
CA PHE A 44 8.52 5.73 -0.36
C PHE A 44 7.00 5.95 -0.33
N HIS A 45 6.22 4.88 -0.55
CA HIS A 45 4.77 4.98 -0.53
C HIS A 45 4.17 5.15 0.86
N ALA A 46 4.77 4.56 1.89
CA ALA A 46 4.31 4.71 3.27
C ALA A 46 4.53 6.15 3.78
N LYS A 47 5.73 6.70 3.60
CA LYS A 47 6.08 8.07 4.01
C LYS A 47 5.35 9.13 3.19
N GLY A 48 5.13 8.88 1.90
CA GLY A 48 4.32 9.76 1.05
C GLY A 48 2.81 9.65 1.29
N GLY A 49 2.36 8.72 2.15
CA GLY A 49 0.93 8.53 2.41
C GLY A 49 0.13 8.02 1.21
N HIS A 50 0.79 7.42 0.21
CA HIS A 50 0.18 7.08 -1.09
C HIS A 50 -0.87 5.97 -1.01
N PHE A 51 -0.79 5.08 -0.02
CA PHE A 51 -1.73 3.98 0.13
C PHE A 51 -3.15 4.45 0.50
N ALA A 52 -3.27 5.47 1.35
CA ALA A 52 -4.56 5.90 1.89
C ALA A 52 -5.52 6.45 0.82
N PRO A 53 -5.11 7.34 -0.11
CA PRO A 53 -5.97 7.79 -1.20
C PRO A 53 -6.46 6.64 -2.10
N TRP A 54 -5.59 5.68 -2.40
CA TRP A 54 -5.96 4.53 -3.23
C TRP A 54 -6.95 3.60 -2.53
N LEU A 55 -6.71 3.28 -1.25
CA LEU A 55 -7.66 2.50 -0.44
C LEU A 55 -8.99 3.23 -0.26
N ASN A 56 -8.98 4.56 -0.14
CA ASN A 56 -10.20 5.35 -0.07
C ASN A 56 -11.02 5.27 -1.37
N MET A 57 -10.37 5.29 -2.54
CA MET A 57 -11.02 5.06 -3.83
C MET A 57 -11.66 3.66 -3.90
N LEU A 58 -11.05 2.67 -3.27
CA LEU A 58 -11.63 1.33 -3.11
C LEU A 58 -12.68 1.26 -1.97
N GLY A 59 -13.05 2.36 -1.32
CA GLY A 59 -14.04 2.33 -0.22
C GLY A 59 -13.56 1.62 1.04
N GLU A 60 -12.25 1.39 1.19
CA GLU A 60 -11.64 0.67 2.31
C GLU A 60 -11.43 1.60 3.52
N HIS A 61 -12.50 2.27 3.96
CA HIS A 61 -12.43 3.35 4.95
C HIS A 61 -11.83 2.90 6.29
N ARG A 62 -12.06 1.65 6.71
CA ARG A 62 -11.45 1.07 7.92
C ARG A 62 -9.93 0.94 7.79
N LEU A 63 -9.43 0.51 6.63
CA LEU A 63 -8.00 0.43 6.36
C LEU A 63 -7.37 1.82 6.29
N VAL A 64 -8.06 2.79 5.68
CA VAL A 64 -7.60 4.19 5.65
C VAL A 64 -7.45 4.75 7.07
N ALA A 65 -8.44 4.55 7.94
CA ALA A 65 -8.36 4.99 9.33
C ALA A 65 -7.18 4.32 10.07
N ALA A 66 -7.03 3.00 9.93
CA ALA A 66 -5.93 2.26 10.54
C ALA A 66 -4.54 2.71 10.03
N LEU A 67 -4.41 3.00 8.73
CA LEU A 67 -3.16 3.50 8.16
C LEU A 67 -2.80 4.91 8.66
N LYS A 68 -3.79 5.81 8.79
CA LYS A 68 -3.55 7.17 9.29
C LYS A 68 -3.08 7.21 10.74
N SER A 69 -3.45 6.21 11.53
CA SER A 69 -2.98 6.05 12.91
C SER A 69 -1.63 5.35 13.03
N LEU A 70 -1.06 4.85 11.93
CA LEU A 70 0.16 4.06 11.94
C LEU A 70 1.38 4.97 12.05
N GLN A 71 2.21 4.72 13.07
CA GLN A 71 3.51 5.36 13.19
C GLN A 71 4.51 4.68 12.25
N ILE A 72 5.06 5.44 11.30
CA ILE A 72 6.02 4.92 10.33
C ILE A 72 7.39 4.82 10.98
N ASN A 73 7.94 3.62 11.01
CA ASN A 73 9.32 3.36 11.42
C ASN A 73 10.00 2.52 10.34
N ASP A 74 11.17 2.95 9.89
CA ASP A 74 11.81 2.38 8.71
C ASP A 74 12.11 0.87 8.85
N LYS A 75 12.39 0.42 10.07
CA LYS A 75 12.70 -0.99 10.36
C LYS A 75 11.45 -1.88 10.41
N THR A 76 10.29 -1.32 10.76
CA THR A 76 9.06 -2.11 11.02
C THR A 76 7.93 -1.82 10.05
N VAL A 77 8.07 -0.84 9.15
CA VAL A 77 7.00 -0.37 8.24
C VAL A 77 6.32 -1.50 7.49
N ARG A 78 7.09 -2.44 6.93
CA ARG A 78 6.56 -3.55 6.14
C ARG A 78 5.64 -4.43 7.00
N ILE A 79 6.10 -4.79 8.19
CA ILE A 79 5.34 -5.64 9.12
C ILE A 79 4.09 -4.89 9.61
N ALA A 80 4.22 -3.61 9.93
CA ALA A 80 3.12 -2.78 10.40
C ALA A 80 2.01 -2.65 9.34
N LEU A 81 2.38 -2.38 8.09
CA LEU A 81 1.44 -2.34 6.96
C LEU A 81 0.74 -3.69 6.75
N LEU A 82 1.49 -4.80 6.74
CA LEU A 82 0.89 -6.13 6.58
C LEU A 82 -0.06 -6.50 7.72
N ARG A 83 0.19 -6.02 8.94
CA ARG A 83 -0.74 -6.19 10.07
C ARG A 83 -2.01 -5.37 9.91
N VAL A 84 -1.96 -4.22 9.25
CA VAL A 84 -3.16 -3.43 8.93
C VAL A 84 -3.98 -4.13 7.85
N LEU A 85 -3.33 -4.60 6.78
CA LEU A 85 -4.01 -5.17 5.61
C LEU A 85 -4.59 -6.58 5.80
N LYS A 86 -4.18 -7.29 6.85
CA LYS A 86 -4.69 -8.64 7.18
C LYS A 86 -5.86 -8.63 8.17
N ARG A 87 -6.34 -7.46 8.59
CA ARG A 87 -7.49 -7.30 9.49
C ARG A 87 -8.81 -7.34 8.73
#